data_AF-A0A284QMH5-F1
#
_entry.id   AF-A0A284QMH5-F1
#
_cell.length_a   1.000
_cell.length_b   1.000
_cell.length_c   1.000
_cell.angle_alpha   90.00
_cell.angle_beta   90.00
_cell.angle_gamma   90.00
#
_symmetry.space_group_name_H-M   'P 1'
#
loop_
_entity.id
_entity.type
_entity.pdbx_description
1 polymer ?
#
loop_
_entity_poly.entity_id
_entity_poly.type
_entity_poly.pdbx_seq_one_letter_code
_entity_poly.pdbx_strand_id
1 'polypeptide(L)'
;MATKKAAESTLYHLSPKGFWKKFRKSSTPSDIAENPYWKRDVRRAYPQLSVMTQTELSTLLIEHSIPQAVAAPAEGEQAVAAPKPAMELSAAIAMITSTNKVFSESNLPPSLPIPHKRWRPVRSPDAPHPPYSYFPMSLYK
;
A
#
# COMPACT_ATOMS: atom_id res chain seq x y z
N MET A 1 16.47 -67.43 18.36
CA MET A 1 16.27 -67.02 16.95
C MET A 1 15.64 -65.63 16.94
N ALA A 2 16.35 -64.63 16.44
CA ALA A 2 15.89 -63.24 16.44
C ALA A 2 15.06 -62.95 15.17
N THR A 3 13.77 -62.67 15.34
CA THR A 3 12.87 -62.29 14.25
C THR A 3 13.20 -60.88 13.77
N LYS A 4 13.63 -60.76 12.51
CA LYS A 4 13.87 -59.46 11.86
C LYS A 4 12.57 -58.65 11.81
N LYS A 5 12.53 -57.51 12.51
CA LYS A 5 11.45 -56.52 12.34
C LYS A 5 11.64 -55.84 10.99
N ALA A 6 10.88 -56.24 9.98
CA ALA A 6 10.78 -55.51 8.73
C ALA A 6 9.95 -54.25 8.96
N ALA A 7 10.44 -53.10 8.46
CA ALA A 7 9.69 -51.86 8.50
C ALA A 7 8.59 -51.91 7.44
N GLU A 8 7.33 -52.02 7.86
CA GLU A 8 6.19 -51.95 6.96
C GLU A 8 6.07 -50.53 6.39
N SER A 9 6.26 -50.40 5.07
CA SER A 9 6.27 -49.12 4.36
C SER A 9 4.91 -48.39 4.42
N THR A 10 3.82 -49.12 4.63
CA THR A 10 2.44 -48.62 4.65
C THR A 10 2.08 -47.83 5.91
N LEU A 11 2.81 -48.04 7.03
CA LEU A 11 2.56 -47.34 8.30
C LEU A 11 2.92 -45.85 8.28
N TYR A 12 3.73 -45.42 7.30
CA TYR A 12 4.26 -44.05 7.20
C TYR A 12 3.43 -43.12 6.31
N HIS A 13 2.40 -43.63 5.62
CA HIS A 13 1.66 -42.85 4.63
C HIS A 13 0.37 -42.20 5.16
N LEU A 14 -0.21 -42.67 6.26
CA LEU A 14 -1.54 -42.23 6.71
C LEU A 14 -1.56 -41.20 7.86
N SER A 15 -0.51 -41.06 8.69
CA SER A 15 -0.54 -40.08 9.80
C SER A 15 0.87 -39.71 10.29
N PRO A 16 1.33 -38.46 10.11
CA PRO A 16 2.66 -38.04 10.57
C PRO A 16 2.65 -37.75 12.07
N LYS A 17 3.26 -38.63 12.89
CA LYS A 17 3.59 -38.35 14.30
C LYS A 17 5.08 -38.00 14.46
N GLY A 18 5.40 -37.11 15.40
CA GLY A 18 6.78 -36.83 15.84
C GLY A 18 7.57 -35.87 14.94
N PHE A 19 8.91 -36.05 14.93
CA PHE A 19 9.92 -35.21 14.27
C PHE A 19 9.59 -34.83 12.82
N TRP A 20 8.97 -35.77 12.08
CA TRP A 20 8.63 -35.63 10.67
C TRP A 20 7.50 -34.64 10.37
N LYS A 21 6.66 -34.27 11.36
CA LYS A 21 5.62 -33.24 11.19
C LYS A 21 6.22 -31.86 10.90
N LYS A 22 7.44 -31.59 11.39
CA LYS A 22 8.15 -30.30 11.19
C LYS A 22 8.61 -30.10 9.74
N PHE A 23 8.64 -31.17 8.93
CA PHE A 23 9.15 -31.13 7.55
C PHE A 23 8.07 -30.92 6.48
N ARG A 24 6.78 -30.98 6.82
CA ARG A 24 5.71 -30.53 5.93
C ARG A 24 5.37 -29.06 6.19
N LYS A 25 6.02 -28.15 5.47
CA LYS A 25 5.50 -26.79 5.30
C LYS A 25 4.39 -26.83 4.24
N SER A 26 3.14 -26.72 4.67
CA SER A 26 1.99 -26.43 3.80
C SER A 26 1.58 -24.98 4.02
N SER A 27 1.69 -24.13 2.99
CA SER A 27 1.12 -22.78 3.00
C SER A 27 -0.31 -22.81 2.47
N THR A 28 -1.12 -21.80 2.78
CA THR A 28 -2.52 -21.70 2.32
C THR A 28 -2.75 -21.94 0.81
N PRO A 29 -1.80 -21.67 -0.12
CA PRO A 29 -1.94 -22.02 -1.53
C PRO A 29 -1.79 -23.51 -1.85
N SER A 30 -1.67 -24.40 -0.86
CA SER A 30 -1.58 -25.85 -1.05
C SER A 30 -2.94 -26.56 -1.14
N ASP A 31 -4.05 -25.82 -1.01
CA ASP A 31 -5.39 -26.39 -1.26
C ASP A 31 -5.54 -26.80 -2.74
N ILE A 32 -6.12 -27.99 -2.93
CA ILE A 32 -6.29 -28.67 -4.22
C ILE A 32 -7.65 -28.35 -4.84
N ALA A 33 -8.67 -28.02 -4.04
CA ALA A 33 -10.05 -27.88 -4.51
C ALA A 33 -10.42 -26.44 -4.92
N GLU A 34 -10.16 -25.43 -4.09
CA GLU A 34 -10.72 -24.07 -4.28
C GLU A 34 -9.67 -23.03 -4.69
N ASN A 35 -8.64 -23.46 -5.39
CA ASN A 35 -7.44 -22.65 -5.55
C ASN A 35 -7.04 -22.51 -7.04
N PRO A 36 -7.81 -21.76 -7.84
CA PRO A 36 -7.49 -21.51 -9.24
C PRO A 36 -6.32 -20.53 -9.42
N TYR A 37 -5.47 -20.75 -10.42
CA TYR A 37 -4.22 -19.98 -10.58
C TYR A 37 -4.45 -18.48 -10.86
N TRP A 38 -5.49 -18.13 -11.62
CA TRP A 38 -5.76 -16.73 -11.99
C TRP A 38 -6.11 -15.83 -10.80
N LYS A 39 -6.69 -16.35 -9.71
CA LYS A 39 -6.98 -15.57 -8.49
C LYS A 39 -5.73 -15.23 -7.68
N ARG A 40 -4.68 -16.04 -7.81
CA ARG A 40 -3.40 -15.87 -7.09
C ARG A 40 -2.31 -15.25 -7.97
N ASP A 41 -2.60 -15.00 -9.25
CA ASP A 41 -1.60 -14.51 -10.20
C ASP A 41 -1.34 -13.01 -10.02
N VAL A 42 -0.51 -12.68 -9.02
CA VAL A 42 -0.07 -11.31 -8.75
C VAL A 42 0.79 -10.75 -9.88
N ARG A 43 1.45 -11.61 -10.67
CA ARG A 43 2.34 -11.17 -11.76
C ARG A 43 1.56 -10.48 -12.89
N ARG A 44 0.32 -10.93 -13.16
CA ARG A 44 -0.54 -10.33 -14.19
C ARG A 44 -1.41 -9.22 -13.64
N ALA A 45 -1.74 -9.26 -12.35
CA ALA A 45 -2.48 -8.21 -11.66
C ALA A 45 -1.55 -7.12 -11.08
N TYR A 46 -0.60 -6.63 -11.87
CA TYR A 46 0.29 -5.56 -11.45
C TYR A 46 -0.44 -4.20 -11.51
N PRO A 47 -0.15 -3.26 -10.57
CA PRO A 47 -0.73 -1.92 -10.61
C PRO A 47 -0.25 -1.16 -11.84
N GLN A 48 -1.18 -0.51 -12.55
CA GLN A 48 -0.85 0.33 -13.70
C GLN A 48 -0.28 1.68 -13.23
N LEU A 49 0.66 2.23 -14.01
CA LEU A 49 1.20 3.57 -13.77
C LEU A 49 0.21 4.62 -14.27
N SER A 50 -0.32 5.44 -13.37
CA SER A 50 -1.11 6.62 -13.71
C SER A 50 -0.18 7.81 -14.00
N VAL A 51 -0.30 8.41 -15.18
CA VAL A 51 0.38 9.65 -15.55
C VAL A 51 -0.68 10.75 -15.62
N MET A 52 -0.42 11.89 -15.00
CA MET A 52 -1.33 13.03 -15.01
C MET A 52 -0.63 14.24 -15.63
N THR A 53 -1.20 14.76 -16.71
CA THR A 53 -0.69 15.93 -17.44
C THR A 53 -1.24 17.24 -16.86
N GLN A 54 -0.61 18.36 -17.17
CA GLN A 54 -1.06 19.68 -16.71
C GLN A 54 -2.50 20.01 -17.14
N THR A 55 -2.89 19.57 -18.34
CA THR A 55 -4.24 19.76 -18.89
C THR A 55 -5.27 18.89 -18.18
N GLU A 56 -4.94 17.63 -17.87
CA GLU A 56 -5.82 16.76 -17.08
C GLU A 56 -5.95 17.24 -15.64
N LEU A 57 -4.87 17.77 -15.05
CA LEU A 57 -4.93 18.34 -13.72
C LEU A 57 -5.81 19.61 -13.68
N SER A 58 -5.73 20.49 -14.68
CA SER A 58 -6.55 21.70 -14.69
C SER A 58 -8.04 21.38 -14.86
N THR A 59 -8.41 20.40 -15.67
CA THR A 59 -9.81 19.96 -15.81
C THR A 59 -10.33 19.32 -14.52
N LEU A 60 -9.56 18.42 -13.90
CA LEU A 60 -9.93 17.79 -12.63
C LEU A 60 -10.14 18.82 -11.52
N LEU A 61 -9.27 19.83 -11.45
CA LEU A 61 -9.33 20.88 -10.44
C LEU A 61 -10.63 21.70 -10.59
N ILE A 62 -11.02 22.03 -11.82
CA ILE A 62 -12.28 22.73 -12.10
C ILE A 62 -13.49 21.85 -11.76
N GLU A 63 -13.48 20.58 -12.18
CA GLU A 63 -14.58 19.63 -11.91
C GLU A 63 -14.84 19.40 -10.43
N HIS A 64 -13.78 19.33 -9.62
CA HIS A 64 -13.89 19.13 -8.17
C HIS A 64 -14.13 20.43 -7.39
N SER A 65 -13.96 21.60 -8.01
CA SER A 65 -14.21 22.90 -7.35
C SER A 65 -15.69 23.28 -7.29
N ILE A 66 -16.49 22.75 -8.21
CA ILE A 66 -17.94 22.97 -8.28
C ILE A 66 -18.60 21.75 -7.62
N PRO A 67 -19.54 21.93 -6.67
CA PRO A 67 -20.26 20.80 -6.10
C PRO A 67 -20.92 20.01 -7.24
N GLN A 68 -20.60 18.72 -7.35
CA GLN A 68 -21.17 17.84 -8.36
C GLN A 68 -22.68 17.67 -8.11
N ALA A 69 -23.47 18.53 -8.74
CA ALA A 69 -24.89 18.28 -8.92
C ALA A 69 -25.01 17.17 -9.97
N VAL A 70 -24.99 15.91 -9.53
CA VAL A 70 -25.35 14.78 -10.37
C VAL A 70 -26.86 14.88 -10.61
N ALA A 71 -27.26 15.44 -11.74
CA ALA A 71 -28.64 15.34 -12.19
C ALA A 71 -28.98 13.86 -12.38
N ALA A 72 -30.15 13.43 -11.89
CA ALA A 72 -30.64 12.07 -12.07
C ALA A 72 -30.62 11.70 -13.57
N PRO A 73 -30.17 10.49 -13.94
CA PRO A 73 -30.06 10.13 -15.35
C PRO A 73 -31.45 10.11 -15.99
N ALA A 74 -31.65 10.90 -17.05
CA ALA A 74 -32.76 10.71 -17.97
C ALA A 74 -32.43 9.49 -18.86
N GLU A 75 -33.38 8.57 -18.99
CA GLU A 75 -33.23 7.35 -19.78
C GLU A 75 -32.84 7.67 -21.23
N GLY A 76 -31.71 7.11 -21.69
CA GLY A 76 -31.42 6.97 -23.12
C GLY A 76 -30.09 7.53 -23.63
N GLU A 77 -29.38 8.38 -22.89
CA GLU A 77 -28.10 8.93 -23.37
C GLU A 77 -26.92 8.54 -22.48
N GLN A 78 -25.96 7.85 -23.09
CA GLN A 78 -24.62 7.70 -22.54
C GLN A 78 -23.99 9.09 -22.48
N ALA A 79 -24.03 9.72 -21.30
CA ALA A 79 -23.40 11.00 -21.05
C ALA A 79 -21.87 10.86 -21.15
N VAL A 80 -21.33 10.89 -22.37
CA VAL A 80 -19.94 11.25 -22.59
C VAL A 80 -19.85 12.73 -22.27
N ALA A 81 -19.27 13.06 -21.13
CA ALA A 81 -19.07 14.44 -20.71
C ALA A 81 -18.37 15.21 -21.84
N ALA A 82 -19.02 16.28 -22.32
CA ALA A 82 -18.45 17.16 -23.33
C ALA A 82 -17.07 17.67 -22.85
N PRO A 83 -16.05 17.75 -23.73
CA PRO A 83 -14.75 18.31 -23.37
C PRO A 83 -14.94 19.77 -22.96
N LYS A 84 -14.90 20.02 -21.65
CA LYS A 84 -14.99 21.35 -21.04
C LYS A 84 -13.71 22.13 -21.35
N PRO A 85 -13.77 23.48 -21.44
CA PRO A 85 -12.68 24.28 -21.96
C PRO A 85 -11.40 24.04 -21.16
N ALA A 86 -10.36 23.59 -21.85
CA ALA A 86 -9.03 23.43 -21.28
C ALA A 86 -8.50 24.81 -20.91
N MET A 87 -8.61 25.17 -19.63
CA MET A 87 -7.92 26.34 -19.09
C MET A 87 -6.49 25.95 -18.73
N GLU A 88 -5.57 26.89 -18.91
CA GLU A 88 -4.21 26.78 -18.38
C GLU A 88 -4.28 26.59 -16.86
N LEU A 89 -3.41 25.72 -16.32
CA LEU A 89 -3.41 25.36 -14.90
C LEU A 89 -3.32 26.57 -13.98
N SER A 90 -2.51 27.57 -14.34
CA SER A 90 -2.37 28.82 -13.58
C SER A 90 -3.68 29.62 -13.51
N ALA A 91 -4.39 29.73 -14.63
CA ALA A 91 -5.67 30.42 -14.71
C ALA A 91 -6.75 29.69 -13.89
N ALA A 92 -6.78 28.35 -13.96
CA ALA A 92 -7.70 27.54 -13.17
C ALA A 92 -7.47 27.73 -11.66
N ILE A 93 -6.21 27.71 -11.21
CA ILE A 93 -5.84 27.94 -9.81
C ILE A 93 -6.25 29.36 -9.37
N ALA A 94 -6.00 30.38 -10.18
CA ALA A 94 -6.37 31.76 -9.85
C ALA A 94 -7.90 31.94 -9.71
N MET A 95 -8.68 31.31 -10.60
CA MET A 95 -10.15 31.33 -10.53
C MET A 95 -10.67 30.66 -9.24
N ILE A 96 -10.04 29.57 -8.82
CA ILE A 96 -10.53 28.78 -7.68
C ILE A 96 -10.09 29.39 -6.35
N THR A 97 -8.86 29.90 -6.28
CA THR A 97 -8.36 30.58 -5.08
C THR A 97 -9.00 31.95 -4.86
N SER A 98 -9.48 32.62 -5.90
CA SER A 98 -10.29 33.85 -5.75
C SER A 98 -11.70 33.58 -5.22
N THR A 99 -12.28 32.41 -5.55
CA THR A 99 -13.63 32.02 -5.10
C THR A 99 -13.60 31.37 -3.72
N ASN A 100 -12.64 30.49 -3.47
CA ASN A 100 -12.56 29.63 -2.28
C ASN A 100 -11.19 29.71 -1.62
N LYS A 101 -11.18 29.86 -0.29
CA LYS A 101 -9.96 29.72 0.51
C LYS A 101 -9.60 28.24 0.66
N VAL A 102 -8.70 27.74 -0.20
CA VAL A 102 -8.30 26.32 -0.24
C VAL A 102 -7.59 25.88 1.04
N PHE A 103 -6.70 26.71 1.59
CA PHE A 103 -5.97 26.42 2.83
C PHE A 103 -6.30 27.42 3.93
N SER A 104 -6.56 26.89 5.13
CA SER A 104 -6.88 27.65 6.33
C SER A 104 -6.12 27.07 7.53
N GLU A 105 -6.23 27.69 8.70
CA GLU A 105 -5.61 27.17 9.92
C GLU A 105 -6.13 25.76 10.27
N SER A 106 -7.39 25.47 9.96
CA SER A 106 -7.99 24.15 10.11
C SER A 106 -7.77 23.22 8.89
N ASN A 107 -7.35 23.75 7.74
CA ASN A 107 -7.11 23.01 6.50
C ASN A 107 -5.70 23.29 5.96
N LEU A 108 -4.70 22.76 6.67
CA LEU A 108 -3.29 22.83 6.26
C LEU A 108 -3.06 21.99 5.00
N PRO A 109 -2.06 22.32 4.17
CA PRO A 109 -1.68 21.48 3.05
C PRO A 109 -1.35 20.05 3.51
N PRO A 110 -1.73 19.02 2.74
CA PRO A 110 -1.54 17.64 3.13
C PRO A 110 -0.04 17.33 3.29
N SER A 111 0.33 16.70 4.39
CA SER A 111 1.70 16.18 4.57
C SER A 111 1.87 14.86 3.83
N LEU A 112 3.07 14.60 3.32
CA LEU A 112 3.40 13.33 2.67
C LEU A 112 3.09 12.14 3.59
N PRO A 113 2.39 11.09 3.09
CA PRO A 113 2.12 9.91 3.89
C PRO A 113 3.42 9.14 4.12
N ILE A 114 3.80 8.97 5.39
CA ILE A 114 4.96 8.16 5.78
C ILE A 114 4.43 6.81 6.26
N PRO A 115 4.76 5.68 5.60
CA PRO A 115 4.20 4.36 5.94
C PRO A 115 4.76 3.79 7.25
N HIS A 116 5.80 4.41 7.80
CA HIS A 116 6.46 4.01 9.04
C HIS A 116 6.33 5.09 10.10
N LYS A 117 6.47 4.68 11.37
CA LYS A 117 6.47 5.61 12.49
C LYS A 117 7.67 6.55 12.38
N ARG A 118 7.45 7.85 12.60
CA ARG A 118 8.55 8.82 12.69
C ARG A 118 9.50 8.41 13.80
N TRP A 119 10.80 8.40 13.52
CA TRP A 119 11.83 8.10 14.51
C TRP A 119 11.76 9.09 15.67
N ARG A 120 11.82 8.58 16.90
CA ARG A 120 11.83 9.37 18.13
C ARG A 120 13.12 9.07 18.87
N PRO A 121 14.15 9.93 18.78
CA PRO A 121 15.45 9.64 19.37
C PRO A 121 15.34 9.55 20.89
N VAL A 122 15.65 8.39 21.46
CA VAL A 122 15.81 8.20 22.90
C VAL A 122 17.29 8.09 23.21
N ARG A 123 17.79 8.99 24.08
CA ARG A 123 19.21 8.98 24.46
C ARG A 123 19.58 7.64 25.08
N SER A 124 20.60 7.00 24.52
CA SER A 124 21.16 5.73 24.99
C SER A 124 22.41 6.00 25.84
N PRO A 125 22.83 5.04 26.67
CA PRO A 125 24.12 5.11 27.37
C PRO A 125 25.26 5.33 26.38
N ASP A 126 26.26 6.11 26.80
CA ASP A 126 27.43 6.37 25.97
C ASP A 126 28.20 5.06 25.70
N ALA A 127 28.91 5.01 24.57
CA ALA A 127 29.74 3.86 24.25
C ALA A 127 30.82 3.68 25.33
N PRO A 128 31.27 2.45 25.63
CA PRO A 128 32.36 2.24 26.57
C PRO A 128 33.59 3.08 26.21
N HIS A 129 33.97 4.01 27.08
CA HIS A 129 35.13 4.89 26.90
C HIS A 129 35.88 5.12 28.22
N PRO A 130 37.18 5.47 28.18
CA PRO A 130 37.91 5.86 29.38
C PRO A 130 37.25 7.05 30.12
N PRO A 131 37.33 7.15 31.46
CA PRO A 131 36.66 8.21 32.22
C PRO A 131 37.03 9.64 31.84
N TYR A 132 38.24 9.86 31.30
CA TYR A 132 38.77 11.18 30.92
C TYR A 132 38.98 11.34 29.41
N SER A 133 38.50 10.40 28.59
CA SER A 133 38.59 10.55 27.13
C SER A 133 37.50 11.48 26.63
N TYR A 134 37.87 12.46 25.81
CA TYR A 134 36.91 13.27 25.08
C TYR A 134 36.16 12.41 24.04
N PHE A 135 34.85 12.25 24.20
CA PHE A 135 34.01 11.43 23.33
C PHE A 135 32.76 12.20 22.86
N PRO A 136 32.83 12.92 21.73
CA PRO A 136 31.75 13.78 21.24
C PRO A 136 30.66 13.01 20.47
N MET A 137 30.39 11.75 20.81
CA MET A 137 29.32 10.96 20.19
C MET A 137 28.18 10.76 21.17
N SER A 138 26.96 11.12 20.76
CA SER A 138 25.72 10.84 21.50
C SER A 138 24.98 9.69 20.84
N LEU A 139 24.71 8.62 21.59
CA LEU A 139 23.95 7.48 21.09
C LEU A 139 22.46 7.68 21.30
N TYR A 140 21.68 7.34 20.28
CA TYR A 140 20.21 7.39 20.31
C TYR A 140 19.64 6.08 19.77
N LYS A 141 18.52 5.63 20.35
CA LYS A 141 17.72 4.51 19.87
C LYS A 141 16.33 4.99 19.49
#